data_AF-A0A543PHT9-F1
#
_entry.id   AF-A0A543PHT9-F1
#
_cell.length_a   1.000
_cell.length_b   1.000
_cell.length_c   1.000
_cell.angle_alpha   90.00
_cell.angle_beta   90.00
_cell.angle_gamma   90.00
#
_symmetry.space_group_name_H-M   'P 1'
#
loop_
_entity.id
_entity.type
_entity.pdbx_description
1 polymer ?
#
loop_
_entity_poly.entity_id
_entity_poly.type
_entity_poly.pdbx_seq_one_letter_code
_entity_poly.pdbx_strand_id
1 'polypeptide(L)' 'MTTTPKKPAHHSGDDFVPTDELIRQQGVRPIASPNDPAADDPFASDDEHADFLADLYASRRSSIS' A
#
# COMPACT_ATOMS: atom_id res chain seq x y z
N MET A 1 3.01 -19.75 -5.56
CA MET A 1 3.33 -19.06 -6.84
C MET A 1 2.34 -17.91 -6.97
N THR A 2 2.79 -16.69 -6.71
CA THR A 2 1.92 -15.50 -6.79
C THR A 2 1.84 -15.09 -8.26
N THR A 3 0.67 -15.20 -8.87
CA THR A 3 0.46 -14.78 -10.27
C THR A 3 0.50 -13.26 -10.35
N THR A 4 1.36 -12.72 -11.20
CA THR A 4 1.48 -11.28 -11.47
C THR A 4 0.10 -10.70 -11.81
N PRO A 5 -0.35 -9.64 -11.11
CA PRO A 5 -1.63 -9.01 -11.43
C PRO A 5 -1.62 -8.50 -12.87
N LYS A 6 -2.52 -9.06 -13.69
CA LYS A 6 -2.75 -8.57 -15.05
C LYS A 6 -3.59 -7.30 -14.95
N LYS A 7 -3.24 -6.27 -15.73
CA LYS A 7 -3.96 -4.98 -15.81
C LYS A 7 -5.48 -5.23 -15.83
N PRO A 8 -6.26 -4.73 -14.86
CA PRO A 8 -7.71 -4.86 -14.87
C PRO A 8 -8.27 -4.13 -16.10
N ALA A 9 -9.25 -4.73 -16.77
CA ALA A 9 -9.79 -4.25 -18.07
C ALA A 9 -10.36 -2.82 -18.05
N HIS A 10 -10.49 -2.19 -16.88
CA HIS A 10 -11.11 -0.88 -16.68
C HIS A 10 -10.12 0.28 -16.45
N HIS A 11 -8.80 0.02 -16.33
CA HIS A 11 -7.82 1.09 -16.15
C HIS A 11 -7.16 1.45 -17.49
N SER A 12 -7.63 2.50 -18.16
CA SER A 12 -7.07 3.03 -19.42
C SER A 12 -5.89 4.00 -19.20
N GLY A 13 -5.11 3.84 -18.13
CA GLY A 13 -3.88 4.62 -17.91
C GLY A 13 -2.67 3.94 -18.54
N ASP A 14 -1.85 4.69 -19.29
CA ASP A 14 -0.53 4.26 -19.78
C ASP A 14 0.50 4.10 -18.64
N ASP A 15 0.15 4.55 -17.43
CA ASP A 15 1.02 4.51 -16.24
C ASP A 15 0.99 3.16 -15.49
N PHE A 16 0.34 2.13 -16.04
CA PHE A 16 0.34 0.80 -15.41
C PHE A 16 1.71 0.13 -15.59
N VAL A 17 2.46 0.02 -14.51
CA VAL A 17 3.70 -0.78 -14.44
C VAL A 17 3.41 -2.10 -13.71
N PRO A 18 3.64 -3.27 -14.33
CA PRO A 18 3.49 -4.56 -13.66
C PRO A 18 4.38 -4.66 -12.41
N THR A 19 3.91 -5.38 -11.39
CA THR A 19 4.63 -5.54 -10.12
C THR A 19 6.05 -6.09 -10.31
N ASP A 20 6.25 -7.04 -11.22
CA ASP A 20 7.57 -7.60 -11.53
C ASP A 20 8.54 -6.56 -12.11
N GLU A 21 8.01 -5.61 -12.87
CA GLU A 21 8.79 -4.51 -13.45
C GLU A 21 9.12 -3.46 -12.38
N LEU A 22 8.19 -3.16 -11.46
CA LEU A 22 8.45 -2.30 -10.30
C LEU A 22 9.55 -2.87 -9.38
N ILE A 23 9.52 -4.17 -9.11
CA ILE A 23 10.54 -4.88 -8.30
C ILE A 23 11.92 -4.73 -8.94
N ARG A 24 12.00 -4.89 -10.26
CA ARG A 24 13.26 -4.76 -11.01
C ARG A 24 13.80 -3.34 -11.05
N GLN A 25 12.93 -2.35 -11.22
CA GLN A 25 13.33 -0.94 -11.35
C GLN A 25 13.73 -0.32 -10.02
N GLN A 26 13.00 -0.63 -8.94
CA GLN A 26 13.21 0.02 -7.63
C GLN A 26 13.99 -0.86 -6.64
N GLY A 27 14.29 -2.11 -6.99
CA GLY A 27 14.97 -3.05 -6.09
C GLY A 27 14.16 -3.42 -4.84
N VAL A 28 12.87 -3.09 -4.84
CA VAL A 28 11.95 -3.33 -3.72
C VAL A 28 11.54 -4.80 -3.67
N ARG A 29 11.44 -5.35 -2.46
CA ARG A 29 10.96 -6.72 -2.26
C ARG A 29 9.46 -6.70 -1.93
N PRO A 30 8.66 -7.63 -2.46
CA PRO A 30 7.28 -7.81 -2.02
C PRO A 30 7.22 -8.02 -0.52
N ILE A 31 6.21 -7.41 0.11
CA ILE A 31 5.87 -7.66 1.51
C ILE A 31 5.32 -9.09 1.60
N ALA A 32 6.05 -10.02 2.23
CA ALA A 32 5.63 -11.42 2.32
C ALA A 32 4.73 -11.67 3.54
N SER A 33 4.84 -10.81 4.56
CA SER A 33 4.06 -10.87 5.78
C SER A 33 3.63 -9.48 6.23
N PRO A 34 2.46 -9.33 6.87
CA PRO A 34 2.09 -8.08 7.57
C PRO A 34 3.12 -7.61 8.59
N ASN A 35 3.99 -8.51 9.07
CA ASN A 35 5.07 -8.19 10.01
C ASN A 35 6.41 -7.83 9.32
N ASP A 36 6.56 -8.03 8.01
CA ASP A 36 7.80 -7.68 7.28
C ASP A 36 8.09 -6.17 7.20
N PRO A 37 7.09 -5.29 7.00
CA PRO A 37 7.34 -3.86 6.85
C PRO A 37 7.31 -3.11 8.19
N ALA A 38 7.14 -3.82 9.31
CA ALA A 38 7.15 -3.20 10.62
C ALA A 38 8.59 -2.79 10.96
N ALA A 39 8.96 -1.56 10.61
CA ALA A 39 9.92 -0.83 11.42
C ALA A 39 9.43 -0.91 12.87
N ASP A 40 10.33 -1.12 13.83
CA ASP A 40 9.97 -1.25 15.25
C ASP A 40 9.11 -0.07 15.74
N ASP A 41 9.23 1.09 15.07
CA ASP A 41 8.31 2.21 15.16
C ASP A 41 8.04 2.82 13.76
N PRO A 42 6.83 2.68 13.20
CA PRO A 42 6.50 3.24 11.88
C PRO A 42 6.12 4.72 11.92
N PHE A 43 5.94 5.31 13.11
CA PHE A 43 5.58 6.72 13.27
C PHE A 43 6.73 7.49 13.91
N ALA A 44 6.94 8.73 13.52
CA ALA A 44 7.96 9.58 14.14
C ALA A 44 7.51 10.16 15.49
N SER A 45 6.22 10.10 15.79
CA SER A 45 5.62 10.63 17.02
C SER A 45 4.22 10.08 17.29
N ASP A 46 3.77 10.20 18.53
CA ASP A 46 2.38 9.90 18.94
C ASP A 46 1.35 10.80 18.22
N ASP A 47 1.72 12.05 17.93
CA ASP A 47 0.86 13.00 17.23
C ASP A 47 0.60 12.55 15.78
N GLU A 48 1.64 12.10 15.08
CA GLU A 48 1.50 11.55 13.71
C GLU A 48 0.62 10.30 13.68
N HIS A 49 0.78 9.42 14.68
CA HIS A 49 -0.06 8.24 14.83
C HIS A 49 -1.52 8.62 15.09
N ALA A 50 -1.78 9.61 15.93
CA ALA A 50 -3.13 10.10 16.21
C ALA A 50 -3.80 10.71 14.97
N ASP A 51 -3.05 11.51 14.21
CA ASP A 51 -3.53 12.10 12.95
C ASP A 51 -3.88 11.04 11.91
N PHE A 52 -3.03 10.02 11.74
CA PHE A 52 -3.32 8.88 10.87
C PHE A 52 -4.60 8.14 11.27
N LEU A 53 -4.78 7.87 12.57
CA LEU A 53 -5.98 7.19 13.06
C LEU A 53 -7.24 8.03 12.83
N ALA A 54 -7.16 9.35 13.01
CA ALA A 54 -8.29 10.24 12.78
C ALA A 54 -8.75 10.18 11.31
N ASP A 55 -7.81 10.26 10.36
CA ASP A 55 -8.11 10.17 8.92
C ASP A 55 -8.65 8.78 8.54
N LEU A 56 -8.03 7.71 9.04
CA LEU A 56 -8.49 6.34 8.79
C LEU A 56 -9.94 6.12 9.25
N TYR A 57 -10.28 6.59 10.46
CA TYR A 57 -11.64 6.44 10.97
C TYR A 57 -12.65 7.35 10.26
N ALA A 58 -12.24 8.55 9.83
CA ALA A 58 -13.07 9.40 9.00
C ALA A 58 -13.39 8.72 7.66
N SER A 59 -12.38 8.17 6.96
CA SER A 59 -12.55 7.47 5.69
C SER A 59 -13.43 6.22 5.83
N ARG A 60 -13.22 5.41 6.88
CA ARG A 60 -14.07 4.23 7.14
C ARG A 60 -15.52 4.61 7.41
N ARG A 61 -15.75 5.71 8.11
CA ARG A 61 -17.11 6.15 8.41
C ARG A 61 -17.84 6.64 7.16
N SER A 62 -17.12 7.26 6.23
CA SER A 62 -17.66 7.71 4.95
C SER A 62 -18.02 6.57 3.99
N SER A 63 -17.40 5.39 4.11
CA SER A 63 -17.70 4.23 3.24
C SER A 63 -18.88 3.38 3.70
N ILE A 64 -19.40 3.65 4.91
CA ILE A 64 -20.54 2.94 5.51
C ILE A 64 -21.81 3.83 5.47
N SER A 65 -21.69 5.06 4.97
CA SER A 65 -22.81 6.00 4.76
C SER A 65 -23.29 6.01 3.31
#